data_AF-A0AA92H0T3-F1
#
_entry.id   AF-A0AA92H0T3-F1
#
_cell.length_a   1.000
_cell.length_b   1.000
_cell.length_c   1.000
_cell.angle_alpha   90.00
_cell.angle_beta   90.00
_cell.angle_gamma   90.00
#
_symmetry.space_group_name_H-M   'P 1'
#
loop_
_entity.id
_entity.type
_entity.pdbx_description
1 polymer ?
#
loop_
_entity_poly.entity_id
_entity_poly.type
_entity_poly.pdbx_seq_one_letter_code
_entity_poly.pdbx_strand_id
1 'polypeptide(L)' 'MSIMSLRLPDEMAETLALLAKATGRSKSFLAVDALREYLAREAWQIEEIQKALGEADAGDFASTEEVAAITGKWTGNAH' A
#
# COMPACT_ATOMS: atom_id res chain seq x y z
N MET A 1 -8.35 -21.37 -10.49
CA MET A 1 -8.61 -19.95 -10.78
C MET A 1 -10.01 -19.66 -10.25
N SER A 2 -10.18 -18.68 -9.36
CA SER A 2 -11.51 -18.33 -8.81
C SER A 2 -12.14 -17.23 -9.67
N ILE A 3 -13.45 -17.28 -9.87
CA ILE A 3 -14.21 -16.28 -10.63
C ILE A 3 -15.02 -15.45 -9.64
N MET A 4 -14.91 -14.13 -9.75
CA MET A 4 -15.68 -13.17 -8.97
C MET A 4 -16.52 -12.32 -9.92
N SER A 5 -17.81 -12.18 -9.62
CA SER A 5 -18.70 -11.24 -10.31
C SER A 5 -18.74 -9.94 -9.52
N LEU A 6 -18.49 -8.81 -10.19
CA LEU A 6 -18.50 -7.48 -9.60
C LEU A 6 -19.65 -6.67 -10.18
N ARG A 7 -20.45 -6.04 -9.31
CA ARG A 7 -21.42 -5.03 -9.74
C ARG A 7 -20.72 -3.68 -9.73
N LEU A 8 -20.62 -3.06 -10.89
CA LEU A 8 -20.04 -1.74 -11.06
C LEU A 8 -21.18 -0.72 -11.29
N PRO A 9 -21.09 0.49 -10.71
CA PRO A 9 -21.92 1.61 -11.15
C PRO A 9 -21.71 1.88 -12.64
N ASP A 10 -22.76 2.35 -13.33
CA ASP A 10 -22.75 2.51 -14.79
C ASP A 10 -21.60 3.41 -15.28
N GLU A 11 -21.39 4.56 -14.62
CA GLU A 11 -20.30 5.50 -14.92
C GLU A 11 -18.92 4.82 -14.87
N MET A 12 -18.69 3.96 -13.87
CA MET A 12 -17.43 3.23 -13.74
C MET A 12 -17.28 2.16 -14.82
N ALA A 13 -18.38 1.48 -15.17
CA ALA A 13 -18.38 0.48 -16.25
C ALA A 13 -18.09 1.10 -17.62
N GLU A 14 -18.61 2.30 -17.88
CA GLU A 14 -18.34 3.09 -19.09
C GLU A 14 -16.88 3.55 -19.14
N THR A 15 -16.39 4.13 -18.05
CA THR A 15 -14.99 4.57 -17.93
C THR A 15 -14.02 3.42 -18.18
N LEU A 16 -14.27 2.25 -17.57
CA LEU A 16 -13.48 1.04 -17.79
C LEU A 16 -13.54 0.57 -19.25
N ALA A 17 -14.70 0.70 -19.92
CA ALA A 17 -14.84 0.34 -21.33
C ALA A 17 -14.02 1.24 -22.25
N LEU A 18 -14.05 2.56 -21.99
CA LEU A 18 -13.26 3.53 -22.75
C LEU A 18 -11.76 3.31 -22.57
N LEU A 19 -11.32 3.07 -21.33
CA LEU A 19 -9.91 2.79 -21.02
C LEU A 19 -9.44 1.49 -21.68
N ALA A 20 -10.25 0.43 -21.63
CA ALA A 20 -9.97 -0.82 -22.32
C ALA A 20 -9.77 -0.62 -23.83
N LYS A 21 -10.64 0.17 -24.46
CA LYS A 21 -10.54 0.51 -25.89
C LYS A 21 -9.28 1.32 -26.19
N ALA A 22 -8.98 2.33 -25.39
CA ALA A 22 -7.83 3.22 -25.60
C ALA A 22 -6.49 2.50 -25.42
N THR A 23 -6.41 1.54 -24.49
CA THR A 23 -5.19 0.81 -24.16
C THR A 23 -5.03 -0.52 -24.93
N GLY A 24 -6.07 -0.95 -25.65
CA GLY A 24 -6.10 -2.26 -26.30
C GLY A 24 -6.13 -3.44 -25.31
N ARG A 25 -6.50 -3.20 -24.06
CA ARG A 25 -6.55 -4.22 -22.99
C ARG A 25 -7.98 -4.67 -22.73
N SER A 26 -8.15 -5.89 -22.21
CA SER A 26 -9.47 -6.36 -21.77
C SER A 26 -9.88 -5.68 -20.47
N LYS A 27 -11.20 -5.52 -20.25
CA LYS A 27 -11.74 -4.98 -18.99
C LYS A 27 -11.28 -5.80 -17.78
N SER A 28 -11.25 -7.13 -17.91
CA SER A 28 -10.78 -8.03 -16.86
C SER A 28 -9.30 -7.84 -16.54
N PHE A 29 -8.45 -7.59 -17.55
CA PHE A 29 -7.04 -7.29 -17.32
C PHE A 29 -6.90 -6.02 -16.48
N LEU A 30 -7.54 -4.93 -16.89
CA LEU A 30 -7.47 -3.65 -16.17
C LEU A 30 -8.05 -3.74 -14.75
N ALA A 31 -9.15 -4.46 -14.57
CA ALA A 31 -9.74 -4.66 -13.24
C ALA A 31 -8.81 -5.42 -12.31
N VAL A 32 -8.16 -6.49 -12.79
CA VAL A 32 -7.18 -7.26 -12.00
C VAL A 32 -5.92 -6.45 -11.71
N ASP A 33 -5.46 -5.65 -12.66
CA ASP A 33 -4.29 -4.79 -12.52
C ASP A 33 -4.51 -3.72 -11.44
N ALA A 34 -5.65 -3.01 -11.51
CA ALA A 34 -6.03 -2.05 -10.49
C ALA A 34 -6.19 -2.70 -9.10
N LEU A 35 -6.78 -3.89 -9.03
CA LEU A 35 -6.93 -4.62 -7.77
C LEU A 35 -5.58 -5.05 -7.19
N ARG A 36 -4.63 -5.45 -8.04
CA ARG A 36 -3.27 -5.80 -7.63
C ARG A 36 -2.54 -4.60 -7.04
N GLU A 37 -2.64 -3.45 -7.70
CA GLU A 37 -2.02 -2.21 -7.20
C GLU A 37 -2.62 -1.78 -5.87
N TYR A 38 -3.95 -1.86 -5.73
CA TYR A 38 -4.64 -1.59 -4.46
C TYR A 38 -4.16 -2.55 -3.36
N LEU A 39 -4.19 -3.86 -3.60
CA LEU A 39 -3.76 -4.85 -2.61
C LEU A 39 -2.29 -4.69 -2.22
N ALA A 40 -1.39 -4.40 -3.17
CA ALA A 40 0.01 -4.16 -2.86
C ALA A 40 0.19 -2.94 -1.95
N ARG A 41 -0.56 -1.85 -2.21
CA ARG A 41 -0.54 -0.63 -1.38
C ARG A 41 -1.12 -0.83 0.03
N GLU A 42 -2.13 -1.67 0.20
CA GLU A 42 -2.72 -1.91 1.52
C GLU A 42 -1.93 -2.98 2.30
N ALA A 43 -1.45 -4.03 1.61
CA ALA A 43 -0.79 -5.15 2.26
C ALA A 43 0.52 -4.76 2.94
N TRP A 44 1.35 -3.92 2.30
CA TRP A 44 2.63 -3.51 2.91
C TRP A 44 2.40 -2.75 4.23
N GLN A 45 1.36 -1.92 4.30
CA GLN A 45 1.05 -1.15 5.49
C GLN A 45 0.59 -2.06 6.64
N ILE A 46 -0.25 -3.04 6.33
CA ILE A 46 -0.71 -4.01 7.32
C ILE A 46 0.47 -4.84 7.83
N GLU A 47 1.34 -5.30 6.94
CA GLU A 47 2.52 -6.09 7.30
C GLU A 47 3.46 -5.33 8.23
N GLU A 48 3.78 -4.07 7.92
CA GLU A 48 4.64 -3.23 8.77
C GLU A 48 4.02 -2.96 10.14
N ILE A 49 2.71 -2.73 10.22
CA ILE A 49 2.03 -2.56 11.51
C ILE A 49 2.13 -3.85 12.35
N GLN A 50 1.87 -5.00 11.74
CA GLN A 50 1.95 -6.28 12.46
C GLN A 50 3.37 -6.58 12.94
N LYS A 51 4.38 -6.25 12.13
CA LYS A 51 5.79 -6.39 12.50
C LYS A 51 6.17 -5.46 13.66
N ALA A 52 5.81 -4.18 13.58
CA ALA A 52 6.08 -3.20 14.64
C ALA A 52 5.40 -3.58 15.96
N LEU A 53 4.20 -4.16 15.91
CA LEU A 53 3.53 -4.70 17.11
C LEU A 53 4.33 -5.86 17.71
N GLY A 54 4.85 -6.77 16.89
CA GLY A 54 5.70 -7.87 17.35
C GLY A 54 7.02 -7.41 17.99
N GLU A 55 7.67 -6.41 17.39
CA GLU A 55 8.89 -5.77 17.96
C GLU A 55 8.59 -5.10 19.30
N ALA A 56 7.48 -4.37 19.40
CA ALA A 56 7.03 -3.73 20.63
C ALA A 56 6.70 -4.73 21.74
N ASP A 57 5.99 -5.83 21.41
CA ASP A 57 5.68 -6.91 22.36
C ASP A 57 6.95 -7.64 22.82
N ALA A 58 7.98 -7.71 21.97
CA ALA A 58 9.30 -8.24 22.32
C ALA A 58 10.16 -7.26 23.13
N GLY A 59 9.71 -6.02 23.33
CA GLY A 59 10.46 -4.97 24.02
C GLY A 59 11.62 -4.42 23.20
N ASP A 60 11.63 -4.64 21.89
CA ASP A 60 12.66 -4.17 20.95
C ASP A 60 12.45 -2.69 20.63
N PHE A 61 12.72 -1.86 21.63
CA PHE A 61 12.70 -0.41 21.52
C PHE A 61 14.11 0.14 21.55
N ALA A 62 14.34 1.22 20.79
CA ALA A 62 15.60 1.96 20.86
C ALA A 62 15.88 2.44 22.30
N SER A 63 17.14 2.34 22.72
CA SER A 63 17.55 2.83 24.03
C SER A 63 17.53 4.35 24.08
N THR A 64 17.53 4.90 25.29
CA THR A 64 17.61 6.35 25.53
C THR A 64 18.83 6.99 24.87
N GLU A 65 19.95 6.28 24.83
CA GLU A 65 21.21 6.72 24.22
C GLU A 65 21.12 6.75 22.69
N GLU A 66 20.47 5.76 22.08
CA GLU A 66 20.25 5.68 20.63
C GLU A 66 19.34 6.82 20.15
N VAL A 67 18.26 7.08 20.90
CA VAL A 67 17.36 8.21 20.63
C VAL A 67 18.09 9.55 20.73
N ALA A 68 18.95 9.73 21.74
CA ALA A 68 19.74 10.94 21.93
C ALA A 68 20.77 11.15 20.79
N ALA A 69 21.41 10.08 20.31
CA ALA A 69 22.37 10.14 19.22
C ALA A 69 21.69 10.55 17.89
N ILE A 70 20.50 10.02 17.62
CA ILE A 70 19.73 10.40 16.42
C ILE A 70 19.26 11.85 16.53
N THR A 71 18.66 12.26 17.65
CA THR A 71 18.19 13.65 17.81
C THR A 71 19.33 14.66 17.65
N GLY A 72 20.50 14.41 18.22
CA GLY A 72 21.68 15.27 18.06
C GLY A 72 22.17 15.41 16.60
N LYS A 73 22.05 14.34 15.79
CA LYS A 73 22.42 14.37 14.37
C LYS A 73 21.49 15.27 13.54
N TRP A 74 20.19 15.31 13.86
CA TRP A 74 19.20 16.07 13.08
C TRP A 74 19.02 17.51 13.59
N THR A 75 19.23 17.77 14.89
CA THR A 75 19.20 19.14 15.43
C THR A 75 20.48 19.92 15.16
N GLY A 76 21.63 19.25 14.99
CA GLY A 76 22.90 19.88 14.62
C GLY A 76 22.98 20.42 13.18
N ASN A 77 22.12 19.94 12.28
CA ASN A 77 22.02 20.38 10.87
C ASN A 77 20.82 21.31 10.62
N ALA A 78 20.10 21.74 11.66
CA ALA A 78 18.93 22.62 11.56
C ALA A 78 19.29 24.12 11.64
N HIS A 79 20.47 24.50 11.13
CA HIS A 79 20.95 25.88 11.03
C HIS A 79 21.12 26.33 9.58
#